data_AF-A0A354MC00-F1
#
_entry.id   AF-A0A354MC00-F1
#
_cell.length_a   1.000
_cell.length_b   1.000
_cell.length_c   1.000
_cell.angle_alpha   90.00
_cell.angle_beta   90.00
_cell.angle_gamma   90.00
#
_symmetry.space_group_name_H-M   'P 1'
#
loop_
_entity.id
_entity.type
_entity.pdbx_description
1 polymer ?
#
loop_
_entity_poly.entity_id
_entity_poly.type
_entity_poly.pdbx_seq_one_letter_code
_entity_poly.pdbx_strand_id
1 'polypeptide(L)'
;MNKKIYIILLLLFLSLFFLVGCQNSNTENNYSTNRTTYETQPEPVEEELYTFSTPIKSEDPNRLTNLKITSSKINGTIVKAKKEFSFYGVIGQPSSKDGYKEADAYGKNNEIIKVIGGGNCQISTTIYNAVLGVKGLEVTERHEHDMPVAYIEDGKDSTVSYGTLDLKFKNNNDFDIKLYCEVKDNKVTVKIFKVL
;
A
#
# COMPACT_ATOMS: atom_id res chain seq x y z
N MET A 1 44.52 -3.52 34.62
CA MET A 1 44.24 -2.87 35.92
C MET A 1 42.97 -2.04 35.78
N ASN A 2 41.86 -2.44 36.40
CA ASN A 2 40.87 -1.53 36.97
C ASN A 2 39.94 -2.29 37.92
N LYS A 3 39.88 -1.78 39.15
CA LYS A 3 39.21 -2.34 40.33
C LYS A 3 37.76 -1.84 40.40
N LYS A 4 36.85 -2.72 40.82
CA LYS A 4 35.93 -2.65 41.99
C LYS A 4 34.59 -3.35 41.63
N ILE A 5 34.17 -4.51 42.17
CA ILE A 5 33.95 -4.98 43.56
C ILE A 5 32.77 -4.21 44.20
N TYR A 6 31.65 -4.76 44.71
CA TYR A 6 31.11 -6.13 44.93
C TYR A 6 29.70 -6.03 45.63
N ILE A 7 29.00 -7.17 45.83
CA ILE A 7 28.04 -7.54 46.93
C ILE A 7 26.55 -7.12 46.73
N ILE A 8 25.54 -7.97 46.51
CA ILE A 8 24.97 -9.17 47.22
C ILE A 8 24.26 -8.85 48.56
N LEU A 9 22.95 -9.10 48.68
CA LEU A 9 22.32 -10.08 49.61
C LEU A 9 20.84 -9.76 49.96
N LEU A 10 19.98 -10.72 49.60
CA LEU A 10 18.80 -11.30 50.27
C LEU A 10 18.37 -10.75 51.66
N LEU A 11 17.05 -10.64 51.91
CA LEU A 11 16.32 -11.29 53.03
C LEU A 11 14.82 -10.91 53.11
N LEU A 12 13.97 -11.95 53.20
CA LEU A 12 12.57 -11.94 53.63
C LEU A 12 12.45 -11.55 55.11
N PHE A 13 11.34 -10.94 55.56
CA PHE A 13 10.61 -11.38 56.77
C PHE A 13 9.22 -10.74 56.88
N LEU A 14 8.28 -11.58 57.30
CA LEU A 14 6.86 -11.40 57.58
C LEU A 14 6.65 -10.86 59.01
N SER A 15 5.71 -9.95 59.27
CA SER A 15 4.91 -9.92 60.52
C SER A 15 3.82 -8.83 60.49
N LEU A 16 2.94 -8.88 61.49
CA LEU A 16 1.49 -8.73 61.43
C LEU A 16 1.03 -7.63 62.42
N PHE A 17 -0.14 -7.03 62.14
CA PHE A 17 -1.03 -6.26 63.02
C PHE A 17 -0.56 -4.94 63.67
N PHE A 18 -1.32 -3.87 63.39
CA PHE A 18 -1.93 -3.03 64.44
C PHE A 18 -3.38 -2.65 64.04
N LEU A 19 -4.31 -2.83 64.98
CA LEU A 19 -5.73 -2.45 64.93
C LEU A 19 -5.89 -0.92 64.89
N VAL A 20 -6.92 -0.42 64.19
CA VAL A 20 -7.99 0.44 64.76
C VAL A 20 -9.27 0.23 63.94
N GLY A 21 -10.39 -0.01 64.63
CA GLY A 21 -11.70 -0.24 64.05
C GLY A 21 -12.58 1.01 63.89
N CYS A 22 -13.69 0.80 63.17
CA CYS A 22 -14.95 1.53 63.13
C CYS A 22 -14.93 3.07 62.95
N GLN A 23 -15.49 3.54 61.82
CA GLN A 23 -16.89 3.98 61.76
C GLN A 23 -17.32 4.28 60.31
N ASN A 24 -18.47 3.73 59.94
CA ASN A 24 -19.25 4.06 58.75
C ASN A 24 -19.57 5.56 58.69
N SER A 25 -19.38 6.18 57.53
CA SER A 25 -20.28 7.23 57.06
C SER A 25 -20.36 7.21 55.54
N ASN A 26 -21.61 7.22 55.07
CA ASN A 26 -22.03 7.13 53.69
C ASN A 26 -21.43 8.25 52.83
N THR A 27 -20.82 7.88 51.70
CA THR A 27 -20.86 8.70 50.47
C THR A 27 -20.92 7.75 49.28
N GLU A 28 -22.14 7.52 48.76
CA GLU A 28 -22.35 6.97 47.43
C GLU A 28 -21.88 8.01 46.41
N ASN A 29 -20.62 7.94 46.00
CA ASN A 29 -20.12 8.68 44.85
C ASN A 29 -20.56 7.94 43.58
N ASN A 30 -21.67 8.41 43.00
CA ASN A 30 -22.13 8.03 41.67
C ASN A 30 -21.12 8.52 40.62
N TYR A 31 -20.08 7.73 40.37
CA TYR A 31 -19.28 7.86 39.15
C TYR A 31 -20.12 7.34 37.98
N SER A 32 -20.84 8.26 37.34
CA SER A 32 -21.38 8.06 36.00
C SER A 32 -20.21 7.83 35.05
N THR A 33 -19.91 6.56 34.77
CA THR A 33 -18.97 6.20 33.73
C THR A 33 -19.66 6.44 32.39
N ASN A 34 -19.46 7.63 31.82
CA ASN A 34 -19.79 7.89 30.43
C ASN A 34 -18.86 7.03 29.56
N ARG A 35 -19.28 5.79 29.34
CA ARG A 35 -18.64 4.85 28.42
C ARG A 35 -19.00 5.30 27.02
N THR A 36 -18.15 6.15 26.43
CA THR A 36 -18.21 6.46 25.01
C THR A 36 -17.99 5.16 24.24
N THR A 37 -19.07 4.54 23.80
CA THR A 37 -19.03 3.43 22.85
C THR A 37 -18.51 4.00 21.54
N TYR A 38 -17.25 3.73 21.22
CA TYR A 38 -16.75 3.89 19.86
C TYR A 38 -17.47 2.86 19.00
N GLU A 39 -18.53 3.30 18.35
CA GLU A 39 -19.26 2.52 17.36
C GLU A 39 -18.33 2.38 16.14
N THR A 40 -17.58 1.27 16.10
CA THR A 40 -16.83 0.85 14.91
C THR A 40 -17.85 0.66 13.79
N GLN A 41 -17.85 1.58 12.83
CA GLN A 41 -18.59 1.42 11.59
C GLN A 41 -18.19 0.08 10.96
N PRO A 42 -19.14 -0.75 10.50
CA PRO A 42 -18.79 -2.00 9.84
C PRO A 42 -17.94 -1.69 8.61
N GLU A 43 -16.78 -2.34 8.50
CA GLU A 43 -15.96 -2.30 7.30
C GLU A 43 -16.82 -2.73 6.09
N PRO A 44 -16.71 -2.04 4.94
CA PRO A 44 -17.46 -2.43 3.75
C PRO A 44 -17.12 -3.87 3.37
N VAL A 45 -18.13 -4.62 2.93
CA VAL A 45 -17.92 -5.99 2.46
C VAL A 45 -17.29 -5.92 1.08
N GLU A 46 -16.19 -6.65 0.87
CA GLU A 46 -15.44 -6.63 -0.39
C GLU A 46 -15.36 -8.04 -1.00
N GLU A 47 -15.50 -8.14 -2.33
CA GLU A 47 -15.41 -9.39 -3.10
C GLU A 47 -14.26 -9.31 -4.12
N GLU A 48 -13.31 -10.24 -4.08
CA GLU A 48 -12.20 -10.28 -5.05
C GLU A 48 -12.74 -10.62 -6.46
N LEU A 49 -12.52 -9.74 -7.43
CA LEU A 49 -12.92 -9.95 -8.83
C LEU A 49 -11.79 -10.57 -9.65
N TYR A 50 -10.55 -10.11 -9.44
CA TYR A 50 -9.41 -10.55 -10.21
C TYR A 50 -8.08 -10.24 -9.51
N THR A 51 -7.05 -11.03 -9.82
CA THR A 51 -5.68 -10.85 -9.35
C THR A 51 -4.70 -11.07 -10.49
N PHE A 52 -3.69 -10.21 -10.58
CA PHE A 52 -2.60 -10.34 -11.54
C PHE A 52 -1.27 -9.97 -10.90
N SER A 53 -0.19 -10.65 -11.33
CA SER A 53 1.15 -10.38 -10.83
C SER A 53 2.19 -10.32 -11.95
N THR A 54 3.18 -9.45 -11.80
CA THR A 54 4.39 -9.44 -12.63
C THR A 54 5.63 -9.76 -11.77
N PRO A 55 6.60 -10.54 -12.28
CA PRO A 55 7.84 -10.82 -11.57
C PRO A 55 8.74 -9.58 -11.52
N ILE A 56 9.41 -9.38 -10.40
CA ILE A 56 10.50 -8.41 -10.24
C ILE A 56 11.81 -9.15 -10.47
N LYS A 57 12.48 -8.84 -11.58
CA LYS A 57 13.76 -9.44 -11.98
C LYS A 57 14.98 -8.57 -11.63
N SER A 58 14.73 -7.36 -11.14
CA SER A 58 15.78 -6.38 -10.83
C SER A 58 16.12 -6.44 -9.35
N GLU A 59 17.42 -6.52 -9.05
CA GLU A 59 17.96 -6.43 -7.70
C GLU A 59 18.35 -4.99 -7.30
N ASP A 60 18.19 -4.00 -8.19
CA ASP A 60 18.47 -2.59 -7.90
C ASP A 60 17.61 -2.06 -6.73
N PRO A 61 18.21 -1.70 -5.57
CA PRO A 61 17.48 -1.25 -4.40
C PRO A 61 16.72 0.06 -4.61
N ASN A 62 17.17 0.94 -5.52
CA ASN A 62 16.46 2.18 -5.85
C ASN A 62 15.15 1.85 -6.57
N ARG A 63 15.20 0.93 -7.53
CA ARG A 63 14.02 0.46 -8.25
C ARG A 63 13.04 -0.23 -7.29
N LEU A 64 13.54 -1.08 -6.39
CA LEU A 64 12.69 -1.75 -5.39
C LEU A 64 12.01 -0.74 -4.45
N THR A 65 12.73 0.32 -4.06
CA THR A 65 12.16 1.44 -3.30
C THR A 65 11.03 2.12 -4.06
N ASN A 66 11.24 2.45 -5.35
CA ASN A 66 10.23 3.10 -6.18
C ASN A 66 8.97 2.24 -6.36
N LEU A 67 9.13 0.94 -6.59
CA LEU A 67 7.99 0.02 -6.68
C LEU A 67 7.16 0.04 -5.40
N LYS A 68 7.80 -0.02 -4.23
CA LYS A 68 7.12 0.01 -2.92
C LYS A 68 6.37 1.32 -2.67
N ILE A 69 6.99 2.46 -2.99
CA ILE A 69 6.35 3.77 -2.84
C ILE A 69 5.11 3.83 -3.75
N THR A 70 5.28 3.46 -5.02
CA THR A 70 4.19 3.50 -6.01
C THR A 70 3.07 2.55 -5.63
N SER A 71 3.38 1.31 -5.25
CA SER A 71 2.37 0.34 -4.82
C SER A 71 1.60 0.85 -3.60
N SER A 72 2.27 1.48 -2.63
CA SER A 72 1.61 2.04 -1.44
C SER A 72 0.66 3.18 -1.78
N LYS A 73 0.97 4.00 -2.78
CA LYS A 73 0.07 5.07 -3.26
C LYS A 73 -1.15 4.52 -4.00
N ILE A 74 -0.99 3.42 -4.75
CA ILE A 74 -2.11 2.77 -5.46
C ILE A 74 -2.99 1.98 -4.49
N ASN A 75 -2.39 1.34 -3.49
CA ASN A 75 -3.08 0.45 -2.56
C ASN A 75 -4.22 1.16 -1.82
N GLY A 76 -5.42 0.59 -1.89
CA GLY A 76 -6.64 1.15 -1.31
C GLY A 76 -7.37 2.15 -2.20
N THR A 77 -6.89 2.42 -3.42
CA THR A 77 -7.59 3.33 -4.35
C THR A 77 -8.97 2.79 -4.69
N ILE A 78 -10.00 3.61 -4.44
CA ILE A 78 -11.38 3.32 -4.85
C ILE A 78 -11.68 4.02 -6.18
N VAL A 79 -12.07 3.25 -7.19
CA VAL A 79 -12.57 3.78 -8.47
C VAL A 79 -14.09 3.67 -8.46
N LYS A 80 -14.73 4.81 -8.25
CA LYS A 80 -16.19 4.89 -8.13
C LYS A 80 -16.91 4.40 -9.38
N ALA A 81 -18.12 3.89 -9.22
CA ALA A 81 -18.99 3.55 -10.34
C ALA A 81 -19.10 4.72 -11.33
N LYS A 82 -18.98 4.41 -12.63
CA LYS A 82 -18.99 5.37 -13.76
C LYS A 82 -17.87 6.42 -13.75
N LYS A 83 -16.86 6.29 -12.89
CA LYS A 83 -15.69 7.18 -12.86
C LYS A 83 -14.47 6.55 -13.52
N GLU A 84 -13.52 7.41 -13.85
CA GLU A 84 -12.26 7.03 -14.48
C GLU A 84 -11.12 7.07 -13.46
N PHE A 85 -10.26 6.08 -13.55
CA PHE A 85 -8.96 6.03 -12.89
C PHE A 85 -7.89 6.63 -13.82
N SER A 86 -6.94 7.34 -13.23
CA SER A 86 -5.71 7.80 -13.88
C SER A 86 -4.53 7.45 -13.00
N PHE A 87 -3.54 6.74 -13.54
CA PHE A 87 -2.39 6.28 -12.77
C PHE A 87 -1.63 7.46 -12.17
N TYR A 88 -1.26 8.45 -12.97
CA TYR A 88 -0.61 9.67 -12.45
C TYR A 88 -1.56 10.61 -11.70
N GLY A 89 -2.86 10.51 -11.92
CA GLY A 89 -3.87 11.17 -11.10
C GLY A 89 -3.84 10.68 -9.64
N VAL A 90 -3.49 9.41 -9.43
CA VAL A 90 -3.35 8.81 -8.08
C VAL A 90 -1.97 9.06 -7.50
N ILE A 91 -0.91 8.75 -8.25
CA ILE A 91 0.44 8.75 -7.66
C ILE A 91 1.12 10.13 -7.64
N GLY A 92 0.65 11.06 -8.48
CA GLY A 92 1.27 12.37 -8.70
C GLY A 92 2.61 12.28 -9.45
N GLN A 93 3.31 13.42 -9.55
CA GLN A 93 4.66 13.45 -10.11
C GLN A 93 5.64 12.72 -9.18
N PRO A 94 6.39 11.69 -9.65
CA PRO A 94 7.46 11.10 -8.87
C PRO A 94 8.52 12.15 -8.53
N SER A 95 8.87 12.27 -7.25
CA SER A 95 9.83 13.27 -6.77
C SER A 95 10.75 12.69 -5.69
N SER A 96 12.00 13.15 -5.63
CA SER A 96 12.92 12.73 -4.57
C SER A 96 12.45 13.15 -3.18
N LYS A 97 11.64 14.21 -3.07
CA LYS A 97 11.01 14.64 -1.81
C LYS A 97 10.07 13.59 -1.25
N ASP A 98 9.38 12.86 -2.13
CA ASP A 98 8.47 11.76 -1.76
C ASP A 98 9.22 10.43 -1.58
N GLY A 99 10.55 10.46 -1.60
CA GLY A 99 11.41 9.28 -1.39
C GLY A 99 11.77 8.52 -2.66
N TYR A 100 11.24 8.89 -3.83
CA TYR A 100 11.62 8.26 -5.09
C TYR A 100 13.11 8.42 -5.38
N LYS A 101 13.67 7.40 -6.02
CA LYS A 101 15.09 7.28 -6.39
C LYS A 101 15.23 7.21 -7.90
N GLU A 102 16.42 7.54 -8.38
CA GLU A 102 16.79 7.28 -9.76
C GLU A 102 17.00 5.78 -9.97
N ALA A 103 16.30 5.23 -10.96
CA ALA A 103 16.38 3.84 -11.38
C ALA A 103 16.16 3.75 -12.89
N ASP A 104 16.44 2.58 -13.46
CA ASP A 104 16.28 2.38 -14.90
C ASP A 104 14.83 2.53 -15.34
N ALA A 105 14.66 3.22 -16.47
CA ALA A 105 13.47 3.27 -17.28
C ALA A 105 13.85 3.15 -18.76
N TYR A 106 12.89 2.73 -19.57
CA TYR A 106 13.05 2.69 -21.02
C TYR A 106 12.72 4.06 -21.60
N GLY A 107 13.73 4.69 -22.19
CA GLY A 107 13.62 5.92 -22.96
C GLY A 107 13.26 5.64 -24.43
N LYS A 108 13.23 6.69 -25.24
CA LYS A 108 13.03 6.57 -26.69
C LYS A 108 14.20 5.84 -27.34
N ASN A 109 13.95 5.22 -28.50
CA ASN A 109 14.98 4.56 -29.31
C ASN A 109 15.80 3.52 -28.52
N ASN A 110 15.17 2.84 -27.57
CA ASN A 110 15.74 1.71 -26.83
C ASN A 110 16.86 2.11 -25.84
N GLU A 111 16.94 3.38 -25.46
CA GLU A 111 17.89 3.81 -24.45
C GLU A 111 17.42 3.44 -23.05
N ILE A 112 18.30 2.84 -22.24
CA ILE A 112 18.07 2.72 -20.80
C ILE A 112 18.54 4.02 -20.15
N ILE A 113 17.60 4.76 -19.59
CA ILE A 113 17.85 6.02 -18.91
C ILE A 113 17.59 5.89 -17.41
N LYS A 114 18.28 6.69 -16.61
CA LYS A 114 17.99 6.82 -15.17
C LYS A 114 16.97 7.94 -14.96
N VAL A 115 15.85 7.61 -14.34
CA VAL A 115 14.80 8.59 -14.01
C VAL A 115 14.31 8.39 -12.58
N ILE A 116 13.88 9.49 -11.95
CA ILE A 116 13.17 9.44 -10.67
C ILE A 116 11.85 8.70 -10.88
N GLY A 117 11.64 7.61 -10.14
CA GLY A 117 10.46 6.75 -10.32
C GLY A 117 10.62 5.66 -11.39
N GLY A 118 11.85 5.35 -11.82
CA GLY A 118 12.11 4.14 -12.60
C GLY A 118 11.49 2.91 -11.92
N GLY A 119 10.72 2.14 -12.70
CA GLY A 119 9.88 1.04 -12.22
C GLY A 119 8.37 1.27 -12.32
N ASN A 120 7.89 2.51 -12.46
CA ASN A 120 6.45 2.81 -12.51
C ASN A 120 5.70 2.10 -13.65
N CYS A 121 6.33 1.91 -14.82
CA CYS A 121 5.73 1.14 -15.93
C CYS A 121 5.40 -0.31 -15.54
N GLN A 122 6.14 -0.93 -14.62
CA GLN A 122 5.81 -2.28 -14.15
C GLN A 122 4.54 -2.28 -13.29
N ILE A 123 4.35 -1.27 -12.43
CA ILE A 123 3.11 -1.14 -11.65
C ILE A 123 1.94 -0.89 -12.60
N SER A 124 2.11 0.04 -13.54
CA SER A 124 1.10 0.33 -14.58
C SER A 124 0.72 -0.93 -15.36
N THR A 125 1.72 -1.68 -15.84
CA THR A 125 1.52 -2.96 -16.54
C THR A 125 0.74 -3.96 -15.69
N THR A 126 1.05 -4.07 -14.41
CA THR A 126 0.36 -5.01 -13.51
C THR A 126 -1.10 -4.61 -13.31
N ILE A 127 -1.38 -3.30 -13.15
CA ILE A 127 -2.75 -2.77 -13.07
C ILE A 127 -3.51 -3.03 -14.37
N TYR A 128 -2.92 -2.70 -15.51
CA TYR A 128 -3.52 -2.90 -16.84
C TYR A 128 -3.98 -4.35 -17.04
N ASN A 129 -3.12 -5.33 -16.74
CA ASN A 129 -3.48 -6.74 -16.88
C ASN A 129 -4.54 -7.19 -15.86
N ALA A 130 -4.53 -6.65 -14.63
CA ALA A 130 -5.60 -6.92 -13.67
C ALA A 130 -6.95 -6.37 -14.16
N VAL A 131 -6.94 -5.18 -14.77
CA VAL A 131 -8.13 -4.51 -15.33
C VAL A 131 -8.74 -5.33 -16.47
N LEU A 132 -7.92 -5.90 -17.36
CA LEU A 132 -8.40 -6.76 -18.45
C LEU A 132 -9.15 -8.02 -17.95
N GLY A 133 -8.86 -8.47 -16.73
CA GLY A 133 -9.52 -9.62 -16.11
C GLY A 133 -10.92 -9.33 -15.55
N VAL A 134 -11.34 -8.07 -15.47
CA VAL A 134 -12.60 -7.66 -14.83
C VAL A 134 -13.58 -7.11 -15.87
N LYS A 135 -14.79 -7.69 -15.91
CA LYS A 135 -15.86 -7.19 -16.78
C LYS A 135 -16.31 -5.79 -16.35
N GLY A 136 -16.64 -4.95 -17.33
CA GLY A 136 -17.13 -3.59 -17.09
C GLY A 136 -16.03 -2.58 -16.77
N LEU A 137 -14.75 -2.95 -16.77
CA LEU A 137 -13.65 -1.99 -16.82
C LEU A 137 -13.20 -1.81 -18.26
N GLU A 138 -13.11 -0.55 -18.70
CA GLU A 138 -12.72 -0.19 -20.06
C GLU A 138 -11.42 0.62 -20.02
N VAL A 139 -10.36 0.11 -20.65
CA VAL A 139 -9.10 0.85 -20.76
C VAL A 139 -9.27 1.99 -21.77
N THR A 140 -9.16 3.22 -21.29
CA THR A 140 -9.38 4.45 -22.08
C THR A 140 -8.06 5.08 -22.54
N GLU A 141 -6.96 4.79 -21.86
CA GLU A 141 -5.60 5.17 -22.28
C GLU A 141 -4.61 4.08 -21.89
N ARG A 142 -3.81 3.64 -22.87
CA ARG A 142 -2.68 2.73 -22.67
C ARG A 142 -1.69 2.87 -23.82
N HIS A 143 -0.41 2.78 -23.51
CA HIS A 143 0.70 2.85 -24.47
C HIS A 143 1.63 1.65 -24.30
N GLU A 144 2.21 1.17 -25.40
CA GLU A 144 3.25 0.13 -25.42
C GLU A 144 4.63 0.72 -25.16
N HIS A 145 5.56 -0.10 -24.70
CA HIS A 145 6.98 0.15 -24.84
C HIS A 145 7.36 -0.15 -26.30
N ASP A 146 8.33 0.60 -26.84
CA ASP A 146 8.90 0.32 -28.16
C ASP A 146 9.66 -1.03 -28.19
N MET A 147 9.95 -1.63 -27.03
CA MET A 147 10.74 -2.85 -26.87
C MET A 147 10.13 -3.81 -25.84
N PRO A 148 10.41 -5.11 -25.98
CA PRO A 148 10.05 -6.12 -24.97
C PRO A 148 10.58 -5.76 -23.58
N VAL A 149 9.74 -5.94 -22.57
CA VAL A 149 10.11 -5.75 -21.16
C VAL A 149 10.18 -7.09 -20.46
N ALA A 150 11.17 -7.26 -19.58
CA ALA A 150 11.47 -8.58 -19.01
C ALA A 150 10.37 -9.17 -18.09
N TYR A 151 9.35 -8.40 -17.71
CA TYR A 151 8.36 -8.78 -16.69
C TYR A 151 6.97 -9.13 -17.26
N ILE A 152 6.73 -9.03 -18.56
CA ILE A 152 5.46 -9.44 -19.19
C ILE A 152 5.70 -9.86 -20.65
N GLU A 153 4.75 -10.58 -21.25
CA GLU A 153 4.73 -10.87 -22.68
C GLU A 153 4.50 -9.59 -23.52
N ASP A 154 5.01 -9.58 -24.75
CA ASP A 154 4.85 -8.46 -25.68
C ASP A 154 3.37 -8.14 -25.95
N GLY A 155 3.05 -6.84 -26.03
CA GLY A 155 1.69 -6.35 -26.25
C GLY A 155 0.80 -6.38 -25.01
N LYS A 156 1.29 -6.85 -23.85
CA LYS A 156 0.58 -6.82 -22.56
C LYS A 156 1.13 -5.77 -21.59
N ASP A 157 2.12 -5.01 -21.99
CA ASP A 157 2.74 -3.97 -21.18
C ASP A 157 1.95 -2.66 -21.22
N SER A 158 2.22 -1.77 -20.26
CA SER A 158 1.68 -0.41 -20.20
C SER A 158 2.77 0.57 -19.77
N THR A 159 3.19 1.42 -20.71
CA THR A 159 4.14 2.51 -20.51
C THR A 159 3.45 3.74 -19.93
N VAL A 160 4.10 4.38 -18.96
CA VAL A 160 3.65 5.65 -18.36
C VAL A 160 4.82 6.61 -18.22
N SER A 161 4.56 7.89 -18.48
CA SER A 161 5.52 8.99 -18.34
C SER A 161 4.79 10.26 -17.92
N TYR A 162 5.11 10.79 -16.74
CA TYR A 162 4.36 11.90 -16.14
C TYR A 162 4.24 13.10 -17.10
N GLY A 163 3.02 13.61 -17.26
CA GLY A 163 2.71 14.73 -18.15
C GLY A 163 2.60 14.37 -19.64
N THR A 164 2.84 13.12 -20.04
CA THR A 164 2.82 12.71 -21.47
C THR A 164 2.04 11.42 -21.74
N LEU A 165 2.29 10.35 -20.96
CA LEU A 165 1.67 9.03 -21.15
C LEU A 165 1.08 8.56 -19.81
N ASP A 166 -0.16 8.09 -19.83
CA ASP A 166 -0.85 7.61 -18.64
C ASP A 166 -1.49 6.23 -18.88
N LEU A 167 -1.85 5.56 -17.79
CA LEU A 167 -2.79 4.45 -17.82
C LEU A 167 -4.12 4.95 -17.25
N LYS A 168 -5.15 4.88 -18.08
CA LYS A 168 -6.51 5.24 -17.67
C LYS A 168 -7.49 4.12 -17.98
N PHE A 169 -8.44 3.96 -17.09
CA PHE A 169 -9.57 3.07 -17.33
C PHE A 169 -10.83 3.59 -16.65
N LYS A 170 -11.97 3.34 -17.27
CA LYS A 170 -13.28 3.70 -16.76
C LYS A 170 -13.93 2.50 -16.10
N ASN A 171 -14.43 2.68 -14.88
CA ASN A 171 -15.30 1.72 -14.23
C ASN A 171 -16.73 1.90 -14.75
N ASN A 172 -17.11 1.16 -15.80
CA ASN A 172 -18.46 1.18 -16.36
C ASN A 172 -19.46 0.33 -15.56
N ASN A 173 -19.07 -0.29 -14.45
CA ASN A 173 -20.01 -0.98 -13.56
C ASN A 173 -20.91 0.00 -12.79
N ASP A 174 -21.90 -0.55 -12.10
CA ASP A 174 -22.79 0.14 -11.15
C ASP A 174 -22.32 0.05 -9.70
N PHE A 175 -21.16 -0.58 -9.47
CA PHE A 175 -20.51 -0.70 -8.17
C PHE A 175 -19.11 -0.07 -8.19
N ASP A 176 -18.64 0.32 -7.00
CA ASP A 176 -17.28 0.78 -6.79
C ASP A 176 -16.30 -0.40 -6.80
N ILE A 177 -15.09 -0.16 -7.28
CA ILE A 177 -13.99 -1.11 -7.13
C ILE A 177 -12.88 -0.54 -6.26
N LYS A 178 -12.11 -1.43 -5.62
CA LYS A 178 -10.93 -1.08 -4.86
C LYS A 178 -9.71 -1.83 -5.38
N LEU A 179 -8.61 -1.11 -5.56
CA LEU A 179 -7.33 -1.67 -5.99
C LEU A 179 -6.49 -1.96 -4.75
N TYR A 180 -6.04 -3.21 -4.61
CA TYR A 180 -4.96 -3.56 -3.69
C TYR A 180 -3.69 -3.77 -4.50
N CYS A 181 -2.60 -3.11 -4.12
CA CYS A 181 -1.33 -3.21 -4.83
C CYS A 181 -0.19 -3.44 -3.83
N GLU A 182 0.54 -4.53 -4.01
CA GLU A 182 1.63 -4.89 -3.12
C GLU A 182 2.89 -5.31 -3.88
N VAL A 183 4.03 -5.10 -3.22
CA VAL A 183 5.34 -5.58 -3.63
C VAL A 183 5.81 -6.58 -2.58
N LYS A 184 5.79 -7.86 -2.92
CA LYS A 184 6.11 -8.96 -2.02
C LYS A 184 6.66 -10.15 -2.80
N ASP A 185 7.57 -10.91 -2.21
CA ASP A 185 8.08 -12.18 -2.77
C ASP A 185 8.57 -12.05 -4.22
N ASN A 186 9.33 -10.98 -4.50
CA ASN A 186 9.83 -10.60 -5.83
C ASN A 186 8.74 -10.48 -6.90
N LYS A 187 7.55 -10.03 -6.53
CA LYS A 187 6.45 -9.75 -7.44
C LYS A 187 5.78 -8.42 -7.11
N VAL A 188 5.24 -7.79 -8.14
CA VAL A 188 4.18 -6.80 -8.00
C VAL A 188 2.87 -7.56 -8.17
N THR A 189 1.94 -7.42 -7.24
CA THR A 189 0.60 -8.00 -7.34
C THR A 189 -0.44 -6.90 -7.27
N VAL A 190 -1.43 -6.95 -8.17
CA VAL A 190 -2.61 -6.10 -8.13
C VAL A 190 -3.84 -6.99 -8.03
N LYS A 191 -4.69 -6.70 -7.05
CA LYS A 191 -6.01 -7.29 -6.90
C LYS A 191 -7.07 -6.23 -7.06
N ILE A 192 -8.19 -6.60 -7.69
CA ILE A 192 -9.36 -5.73 -7.85
C ILE A 192 -10.50 -6.35 -7.07
N PHE A 193 -11.09 -5.59 -6.16
CA PHE A 193 -12.24 -6.00 -5.39
C PHE A 193 -13.46 -5.15 -5.78
N LYS A 194 -14.63 -5.76 -5.79
CA LYS A 194 -15.92 -5.05 -5.74
C LYS A 194 -16.18 -4.63 -4.31
N VAL A 195 -16.63 -3.39 -4.12
CA VAL A 195 -17.09 -2.87 -2.83
C VAL A 195 -18.62 -2.95 -2.81
N LEU A 196 -19.18 -3.67 -1.82
CA LEU A 196 -20.61 -3.94 -1.66
C LEU A 196 -21.32 -2.91 -0.77
#